data_AF-A0AB39QNX4-F1
#
_entry.id   AF-A0AB39QNX4-F1
#
_cell.length_a   1.000
_cell.length_b   1.000
_cell.length_c   1.000
_cell.angle_alpha   90.00
_cell.angle_beta   90.00
_cell.angle_gamma   90.00
#
_symmetry.space_group_name_H-M   'P 1'
#
loop_
_entity.id
_entity.type
_entity.pdbx_description
1 polymer ?
#
loop_
_entity_poly.entity_id
_entity_poly.type
_entity_poly.pdbx_seq_one_letter_code
_entity_poly.pdbx_strand_id
1 'polypeptide(L)' 'MGVSVFPHDLVRSPRIRAERAYSDLVYFNDQIPLGGRFAAFEQPLLFTREVRKFARLVK' A
#
# COMPACT_ATOMS: atom_id res chain seq x y z
N MET A 1 9.81 5.86 1.95
CA MET A 1 8.54 5.26 2.46
C MET A 1 7.68 4.63 1.36
N GLY A 2 6.85 3.62 1.67
CA GLY A 2 5.93 2.98 0.72
C GLY A 2 4.53 2.77 1.30
N VAL A 3 3.47 3.00 0.51
CA VAL A 3 2.07 2.91 0.94
C VAL A 3 1.25 2.09 -0.07
N SER A 4 0.51 1.10 0.42
CA SER A 4 -0.48 0.33 -0.33
C SER A 4 -1.85 0.55 0.28
N VAL A 5 -2.83 0.95 -0.52
CA VAL A 5 -4.19 1.27 -0.09
C VAL A 5 -5.13 0.14 -0.53
N PHE A 6 -5.69 -0.58 0.44
CA PHE A 6 -6.59 -1.70 0.19
C PHE A 6 -8.05 -1.23 0.05
N PRO A 7 -8.85 -1.89 -0.80
CA PRO A 7 -10.17 -1.39 -1.18
C PRO A 7 -11.19 -1.36 -0.02
N HIS A 8 -11.09 -2.27 0.93
CA HIS A 8 -12.03 -2.37 2.06
C HIS A 8 -11.42 -1.95 3.40
N ASP A 9 -10.37 -1.11 3.35
CA ASP A 9 -9.84 -0.48 4.54
C ASP A 9 -10.75 0.68 4.99
N LEU A 10 -10.70 1.06 6.27
CA LEU A 10 -11.54 2.10 6.85
C LEU A 10 -11.42 3.45 6.13
N VAL A 11 -10.21 3.78 5.71
CA VAL A 11 -9.89 5.05 5.08
C VAL A 11 -9.05 4.79 3.85
N ARG A 12 -9.67 4.95 2.68
CA ARG A 12 -8.92 5.04 1.42
C ARG A 12 -8.25 6.40 1.34
N SER A 13 -6.98 6.44 1.76
CA SER A 13 -6.19 7.66 1.70
C SER A 13 -5.75 7.95 0.26
N PRO A 14 -6.10 9.11 -0.31
CA PRO A 14 -5.63 9.48 -1.64
C PRO A 14 -4.12 9.75 -1.64
N ARG A 15 -3.48 9.58 -2.79
CA ARG A 15 -2.03 9.77 -2.96
C ARG A 15 -1.52 11.10 -2.41
N ILE A 16 -2.24 12.19 -2.67
CA ILE A 16 -1.84 13.54 -2.21
C ILE A 16 -1.72 13.63 -0.67
N ARG A 17 -2.50 12.85 0.08
CA ARG A 17 -2.41 12.82 1.55
C ARG A 17 -1.16 12.06 1.98
N ALA A 18 -0.82 10.96 1.29
CA ALA A 18 0.40 10.22 1.56
C ALA A 18 1.65 11.05 1.22
N GLU A 19 1.65 11.78 0.10
CA GLU A 19 2.76 12.66 -0.30
C GLU A 19 2.97 13.83 0.67
N ARG A 20 1.88 14.36 1.25
CA ARG A 20 1.98 15.38 2.30
C ARG A 20 2.48 14.83 3.63
N ALA A 21 2.19 13.56 3.94
CA ALA A 21 2.58 12.93 5.19
C ALA A 21 4.02 12.38 5.17
N TYR A 22 4.48 11.95 3.99
CA TYR A 22 5.79 11.33 3.80
C TYR A 22 6.57 12.06 2.70
N SER A 23 7.62 12.77 3.08
CA SER A 23 8.48 13.53 2.16
C SER A 23 9.31 12.64 1.22
N ASP A 24 9.50 11.37 1.56
CA ASP A 24 10.28 10.37 0.83
C ASP A 24 9.39 9.22 0.29
N LEU A 25 8.14 9.52 -0.10
CA LEU A 25 7.24 8.50 -0.65
C LEU A 25 7.76 7.97 -2.01
N VAL A 26 8.32 6.77 -2.00
CA VAL A 26 8.91 6.10 -3.18
C VAL A 26 7.98 5.07 -3.83
N TYR A 27 6.94 4.63 -3.11
CA TYR A 27 5.98 3.65 -3.60
C TYR A 27 4.58 4.00 -3.13
N PHE A 28 3.63 4.04 -4.06
CA PHE A 28 2.22 4.23 -3.77
C PHE A 28 1.40 3.35 -4.70
N ASN A 29 0.49 2.55 -4.14
CA ASN A 29 -0.45 1.76 -4.93
C ASN A 29 -1.84 1.75 -4.28
N ASP A 30 -2.83 2.31 -4.98
CA ASP A 30 -4.25 2.32 -4.60
C ASP A 30 -5.14 1.47 -5.52
N GLN A 31 -4.53 0.77 -6.48
CA GLN A 31 -5.21 -0.08 -7.47
C GLN A 31 -5.12 -1.55 -7.07
N ILE A 32 -5.44 -1.83 -5.81
CA ILE A 32 -5.46 -3.21 -5.28
C ILE A 32 -6.88 -3.77 -5.41
N PRO A 33 -7.03 -4.97 -6.00
CA PRO A 33 -8.36 -5.49 -6.34
C PRO A 33 -9.16 -5.97 -5.13
N LEU A 34 -8.49 -6.45 -4.06
CA LEU A 34 -9.12 -7.15 -2.93
C LEU A 34 -8.36 -6.90 -1.62
N GLY A 35 -9.07 -7.07 -0.50
CA GLY A 35 -8.55 -6.96 0.86
C GLY A 35 -9.01 -5.70 1.59
N GLY A 36 -8.93 -5.73 2.91
CA GLY A 36 -9.28 -4.62 3.78
C GLY A 36 -8.23 -4.34 4.85
N ARG A 37 -8.71 -4.01 6.04
CA ARG A 37 -7.90 -3.56 7.17
C ARG A 37 -6.82 -4.56 7.57
N PHE A 38 -7.14 -5.85 7.50
CA PHE A 38 -6.21 -6.93 7.85
C PHE A 38 -5.61 -7.54 6.60
N ALA A 39 -5.12 -6.72 5.66
CA ALA A 39 -4.58 -7.15 4.37
C ALA A 39 -3.59 -8.33 4.45
N ALA A 40 -2.73 -8.36 5.47
CA ALA A 40 -1.78 -9.45 5.69
C ALA A 40 -2.45 -10.81 5.99
N PHE A 41 -3.62 -10.80 6.62
CA PHE A 41 -4.40 -11.99 6.97
C PHE A 41 -5.47 -12.31 5.92
N GLU A 42 -6.16 -11.29 5.41
CA GLU A 42 -7.23 -11.43 4.42
C GLU A 42 -6.68 -11.80 3.03
N GLN A 43 -5.55 -11.20 2.65
CA GLN A 43 -4.93 -11.37 1.34
C GLN A 43 -3.40 -11.51 1.45
N PRO A 44 -2.88 -12.58 2.09
CA PRO A 44 -1.45 -12.72 2.38
C PRO A 44 -0.57 -12.65 1.11
N LEU A 45 -1.05 -13.21 0.00
CA LEU A 45 -0.34 -13.18 -1.28
C LEU A 45 -0.30 -11.78 -1.90
N LEU A 46 -1.39 -11.02 -1.85
CA LEU A 46 -1.39 -9.63 -2.34
C LEU A 46 -0.50 -8.76 -1.47
N PHE A 47 -0.62 -8.88 -0.14
CA PHE A 47 0.21 -8.17 0.81
C PHE A 47 1.71 -8.42 0.57
N THR A 48 2.12 -9.68 0.48
CA THR A 48 3.54 -10.03 0.23
C THR A 48 4.03 -9.56 -1.14
N ARG A 49 3.17 -9.52 -2.17
CA ARG A 49 3.53 -8.96 -3.48
C ARG A 49 3.82 -7.47 -3.39
N GLU A 50 3.01 -6.71 -2.65
CA GLU A 50 3.21 -5.27 -2.47
C GLU A 50 4.51 -4.97 -1.72
N VAL A 51 4.79 -5.70 -0.63
CA VAL A 51 6.06 -5.61 0.09
C VAL A 51 7.25 -5.91 -0.82
N ARG A 52 7.17 -6.96 -1.65
CA ARG A 52 8.23 -7.32 -2.61
C ARG A 52 8.41 -6.31 -3.74
N LYS A 53 7.36 -5.58 -4.15
CA LYS A 53 7.47 -4.49 -5.14
C LYS A 53 8.21 -3.31 -4.53
N PHE A 54 7.78 -2.88 -3.35
CA PHE A 54 8.46 -1.83 -2.60
C PHE A 54 9.94 -2.17 -2.36
N ALA A 55 10.23 -3.38 -1.86
CA ALA A 55 11.59 -3.81 -1.57
C ALA A 55 12.53 -3.80 -2.79
N ARG A 56 11.98 -3.92 -4.02
CA ARG A 56 12.77 -3.82 -5.26
C ARG A 56 13.07 -2.38 -5.70
N LEU A 57 12.29 -1.41 -5.23
CA LEU A 57 12.47 0.01 -5.55
C LEU A 57 13.48 0.70 -4.63
N VAL A 58 13.65 0.18 -3.42
CA VAL A 58 14.55 0.75 -2.40
C VAL A 58 15.90 0.02 -2.28
N LYS A 59 16.14 -0.95 -3.17
CA LYS A 59 17.36 -1.77 -3.16
C LYS A 59 18.32 -1.33 -4.25
#